data_AF-A0A962V4G4-F1
#
_entry.id   AF-A0A962V4G4-F1
#
_cell.length_a   1.000
_cell.length_b   1.000
_cell.length_c   1.000
_cell.angle_alpha   90.00
_cell.angle_beta   90.00
_cell.angle_gamma   90.00
#
_symmetry.space_group_name_H-M   'P 1'
#
loop_
_entity.id
_entity.type
_entity.pdbx_description
1 polymer ?
#
loop_
_entity_poly.entity_id
_entity_poly.type
_entity_poly.pdbx_seq_one_letter_code
_entity_poly.pdbx_strand_id
1 'polypeptide(L)'
;MALSGLRKQDRKEVDKKAEDFIKGAVVRASIPQAGAVVQTPKSEKAVFKRVIFSLTQQVSDDIDRLSLVPRTFRTNRSDVVKAGVELLKKLPEEELVQLLETVRQKR
;
A
#
# COMPACT_ATOMS: atom_id res chain seq x y z
N MET A 1 7.14 45.91 -33.26
CA MET A 1 6.47 44.60 -33.18
C MET A 1 5.24 44.75 -32.30
N ALA A 2 4.04 44.54 -32.84
CA ALA A 2 2.78 44.73 -32.12
C ALA A 2 2.38 43.43 -31.40
N LEU A 3 1.89 43.53 -30.16
CA LEU A 3 1.39 42.41 -29.35
C LEU A 3 0.05 41.91 -29.91
N SER A 4 0.09 41.04 -30.92
CA SER A 4 -1.08 40.31 -31.42
C SER A 4 -1.41 39.13 -30.49
N GLY A 5 -2.69 38.94 -30.13
CA GLY A 5 -3.19 37.78 -29.36
C GLY A 5 -3.80 38.10 -27.99
N LEU A 6 -3.91 39.37 -27.60
CA LEU A 6 -4.55 39.80 -26.34
C LEU A 6 -6.00 40.26 -26.51
N ARG A 7 -6.61 40.10 -27.69
CA ARG A 7 -8.00 40.53 -27.92
C ARG A 7 -8.96 39.54 -27.28
N LYS A 8 -10.05 40.05 -26.69
CA LYS A 8 -11.06 39.28 -25.95
C LYS A 8 -11.74 38.17 -26.79
N GLN A 9 -11.66 38.28 -28.12
CA GLN A 9 -12.22 37.31 -29.06
C GLN A 9 -11.30 36.09 -29.22
N ASP A 10 -9.98 36.29 -29.27
CA ASP A 10 -8.98 35.21 -29.39
C ASP A 10 -9.00 34.27 -28.16
N ARG A 11 -9.32 34.81 -26.98
CA ARG A 11 -9.47 34.03 -25.75
C ARG A 11 -10.60 33.00 -25.82
N LYS A 12 -11.70 33.27 -26.54
CA LYS A 12 -12.85 32.35 -26.60
C LYS A 12 -12.51 31.03 -27.28
N GLU A 13 -11.59 31.04 -28.24
CA GLU A 13 -11.16 29.81 -28.91
C GLU A 13 -10.20 29.00 -28.04
N VAL A 14 -9.35 29.68 -27.27
CA VAL A 14 -8.47 29.05 -26.29
C VAL A 14 -9.28 28.44 -25.14
N ASP A 15 -10.30 29.15 -24.65
CA ASP A 15 -11.18 28.69 -23.58
C ASP A 15 -11.96 27.44 -24.02
N LYS A 16 -12.50 27.41 -25.24
CA LYS A 16 -13.16 26.20 -25.78
C LYS A 16 -12.22 25.00 -25.88
N LYS A 17 -10.99 25.22 -26.38
CA LYS A 17 -9.97 24.15 -26.46
C LYS A 17 -9.57 23.64 -25.07
N ALA A 18 -9.50 24.53 -24.08
CA ALA A 18 -9.24 24.16 -22.69
C ALA A 18 -10.39 23.35 -22.09
N GLU A 19 -11.65 23.75 -22.34
CA GLU A 19 -12.84 22.99 -21.89
C GLU A 19 -12.90 21.59 -22.49
N ASP A 20 -12.62 21.45 -23.78
CA ASP A 20 -12.63 20.14 -24.46
C ASP A 20 -11.49 19.24 -23.97
N PHE A 21 -10.32 19.82 -23.65
CA PHE A 21 -9.21 19.12 -23.02
C PHE A 21 -9.56 18.65 -21.59
N ILE A 22 -10.23 19.49 -20.79
CA ILE A 22 -10.69 19.14 -19.44
C ILE A 22 -11.74 18.02 -19.49
N LYS A 23 -12.67 18.06 -20.45
CA LYS A 23 -13.70 17.01 -20.64
C LYS A 23 -13.10 15.66 -21.06
N GLY A 24 -12.04 15.66 -21.86
CA GLY A 24 -11.37 14.45 -22.34
C GLY A 24 -10.47 13.75 -21.31
N ALA A 25 -10.14 14.43 -20.20
CA ALA A 25 -9.30 13.87 -19.16
C ALA A 25 -10.09 12.92 -18.26
N VAL A 26 -9.79 11.62 -18.30
CA VAL A 26 -10.29 10.65 -17.32
C VAL A 26 -9.70 11.03 -15.96
N VAL A 27 -10.53 11.56 -15.06
CA VAL A 27 -10.15 11.97 -13.70
C VAL A 27 -9.73 10.74 -12.90
N ARG A 28 -8.45 10.39 -12.96
CA ARG A 28 -7.81 9.44 -12.03
C ARG A 28 -7.19 10.21 -10.86
N ALA A 29 -8.03 10.86 -10.07
CA ALA A 29 -7.66 11.24 -8.72
C ALA A 29 -8.91 11.56 -7.90
N SER A 30 -9.14 10.72 -6.90
CA SER A 30 -9.97 11.00 -5.74
C SER A 30 -9.53 12.31 -5.08
N ILE A 31 -10.25 13.39 -5.35
CA ILE A 31 -10.25 14.60 -4.53
C ILE A 31 -11.71 14.79 -4.11
N PRO A 32 -12.04 14.71 -2.80
CA PRO A 32 -13.40 14.89 -2.36
C PRO A 32 -13.79 16.37 -2.49
N GLN A 33 -14.57 16.70 -3.52
CA GLN A 33 -15.31 17.96 -3.57
C GLN A 33 -16.56 17.80 -2.70
N ALA A 34 -16.77 18.77 -1.81
CA ALA A 34 -17.94 18.84 -0.94
C ALA A 34 -19.22 18.91 -1.80
N GLY A 35 -20.07 17.88 -1.70
CA GLY A 35 -21.42 17.89 -2.29
C GLY A 35 -21.74 16.77 -3.28
N ALA A 36 -20.76 15.98 -3.74
CA ALA A 36 -21.06 14.78 -4.51
C ALA A 36 -21.29 13.60 -3.56
N VAL A 37 -22.47 12.98 -3.63
CA VAL A 37 -22.75 11.70 -2.98
C VAL A 37 -21.71 10.71 -3.50
N VAL A 38 -20.67 10.48 -2.70
CA VAL A 38 -19.69 9.43 -2.91
C VAL A 38 -20.49 8.14 -2.92
N GLN A 39 -20.73 7.60 -4.12
CA GLN A 39 -21.00 6.19 -4.26
C GLN A 39 -19.76 5.52 -3.70
N THR A 40 -19.83 5.12 -2.43
CA THR A 40 -18.78 4.36 -1.79
C THR A 40 -18.60 3.14 -2.69
N PRO A 41 -17.41 2.91 -3.27
CA PRO A 41 -17.15 1.64 -3.91
C PRO A 41 -17.44 0.61 -2.83
N LYS A 42 -18.46 -0.22 -3.10
CA LYS A 42 -18.92 -1.33 -2.30
C LYS A 42 -17.68 -1.94 -1.65
N SER A 43 -17.54 -1.78 -0.34
CA SER A 43 -16.33 -2.18 0.36
C SER A 43 -16.16 -3.67 0.12
N GLU A 44 -15.25 -4.02 -0.79
CA GLU A 44 -14.68 -5.36 -0.81
C GLU A 44 -14.17 -5.55 0.61
N LYS A 45 -14.84 -6.44 1.34
CA LYS A 45 -14.56 -6.72 2.74
C LYS A 45 -13.06 -6.90 2.85
N ALA A 46 -12.38 -5.94 3.48
CA ALA A 46 -10.93 -5.96 3.53
C ALA A 46 -10.50 -7.28 4.17
N VAL A 47 -9.94 -8.19 3.37
CA VAL A 47 -9.54 -9.53 3.82
C VAL A 47 -8.42 -9.44 4.86
N PHE A 48 -7.71 -8.31 4.89
CA PHE A 48 -6.56 -8.08 5.75
C PHE A 48 -6.83 -7.01 6.81
N LYS A 49 -6.65 -7.38 8.07
CA LYS A 49 -6.56 -6.44 9.19
C LYS A 49 -5.10 -5.99 9.32
N ARG A 50 -4.88 -4.67 9.40
CA ARG A 50 -3.55 -4.12 9.71
C ARG A 50 -3.23 -4.41 11.18
N VAL A 51 -2.07 -5.02 11.42
CA VAL A 51 -1.53 -5.29 12.76
C VAL A 51 -0.16 -4.63 12.85
N ILE A 52 0.11 -3.96 13.97
CA ILE A 52 1.36 -3.24 14.23
C ILE A 52 2.00 -3.89 15.45
N PHE A 53 3.28 -4.23 15.35
CA PHE A 53 4.10 -4.69 16.47
C PHE A 53 5.54 -4.20 16.29
N SER A 54 6.23 -3.99 17.41
CA SER A 54 7.61 -3.52 17.41
C SER A 54 8.58 -4.71 17.32
N LEU A 55 9.64 -4.53 16.53
CA LEU A 55 10.74 -5.47 16.38
C LEU A 55 12.06 -4.76 16.69
N THR A 56 13.06 -5.52 17.14
CA THR A 56 14.44 -5.02 17.15
C THR A 56 14.98 -4.98 15.72
N GLN A 57 16.01 -4.16 15.48
CA GLN A 57 16.62 -4.04 14.14
C GLN A 57 17.13 -5.40 13.64
N GLN A 58 17.76 -6.18 14.53
CA GLN A 58 18.26 -7.51 14.20
C GLN A 58 17.15 -8.45 13.69
N VAL A 59 16.01 -8.51 14.38
CA VAL A 59 14.88 -9.35 13.94
C VAL A 59 14.31 -8.85 12.61
N SER A 60 14.29 -7.53 12.40
CA SER A 60 13.85 -6.96 11.11
C SER A 60 14.78 -7.38 9.97
N ASP A 61 16.09 -7.34 10.17
CA ASP A 61 17.09 -7.72 9.16
C ASP A 61 17.05 -9.23 8.88
N ASP A 62 16.81 -10.05 9.89
CA ASP A 62 16.66 -11.50 9.73
C ASP A 62 15.41 -11.86 8.91
N ILE A 63 14.31 -11.13 9.08
CA ILE A 63 13.11 -11.30 8.22
C ILE A 63 13.46 -10.97 6.76
N ASP A 64 14.22 -9.91 6.51
CA ASP A 64 14.62 -9.55 5.14
C ASP A 64 15.52 -10.62 4.52
N ARG A 65 16.51 -11.11 5.27
CA ARG A 65 17.38 -12.21 4.82
C ARG A 65 16.58 -13.46 4.46
N LEU A 66 15.62 -13.85 5.29
CA LEU A 66 14.76 -15.01 5.04
C LEU A 66 13.91 -14.82 3.77
N SER A 67 13.44 -13.59 3.51
CA SER A 67 12.65 -13.30 2.30
C SER A 67 13.44 -13.49 0.99
N LEU A 68 14.77 -13.44 1.06
CA LEU A 68 15.68 -13.61 -0.08
C LEU A 68 16.11 -15.08 -0.32
N VAL A 69 15.77 -16.00 0.58
CA VAL A 69 16.19 -17.41 0.47
C VAL A 69 15.57 -18.08 -0.77
N PRO A 70 14.27 -17.94 -1.07
CA PRO A 70 13.68 -18.56 -2.25
C PRO A 70 14.18 -17.89 -3.53
N ARG A 71 14.80 -18.68 -4.42
CA ARG A 71 15.31 -18.20 -5.73
C ARG A 71 14.31 -18.35 -6.88
N THR A 72 13.23 -19.10 -6.66
CA THR A 72 12.27 -19.51 -7.69
C THR A 72 10.99 -18.67 -7.69
N PHE A 73 10.68 -18.00 -6.58
CA PHE A 73 9.51 -17.14 -6.45
C PHE A 73 9.78 -15.98 -5.50
N ARG A 74 8.96 -14.93 -5.61
CA ARG A 74 9.07 -13.77 -4.74
C ARG A 74 8.39 -14.05 -3.41
N THR A 75 9.11 -13.84 -2.32
CA THR A 75 8.59 -13.90 -0.95
C THR A 75 8.60 -12.50 -0.36
N ASN A 76 7.53 -12.08 0.30
CA ASN A 76 7.51 -10.83 1.05
C ASN A 76 7.66 -11.08 2.56
N ARG A 77 7.85 -10.01 3.33
CA ARG A 77 7.99 -10.09 4.79
C ARG A 77 6.78 -10.76 5.47
N SER A 78 5.57 -10.50 4.99
CA SER A 78 4.36 -11.12 5.53
C SER A 78 4.33 -12.63 5.31
N ASP A 79 4.87 -13.12 4.19
CA ASP A 79 4.95 -14.55 3.91
C ASP A 79 5.97 -15.24 4.83
N VAL A 80 7.11 -14.60 5.11
CA VAL A 80 8.09 -15.08 6.10
C VAL A 80 7.44 -15.20 7.49
N VAL A 81 6.70 -14.17 7.93
CA VAL A 81 6.01 -14.19 9.23
C VAL A 81 4.95 -15.30 9.28
N LYS A 82 4.15 -15.47 8.22
CA LYS A 82 3.16 -16.56 8.13
C LYS A 82 3.84 -17.94 8.19
N ALA A 83 4.94 -18.13 7.45
CA ALA A 83 5.68 -19.37 7.47
C ALA A 83 6.23 -19.69 8.87
N GLY A 84 6.73 -18.68 9.58
CA GLY A 84 7.14 -18.82 10.98
C GLY A 84 6.00 -19.26 11.88
N VAL A 85 4.82 -18.63 11.77
CA VAL A 85 3.63 -19.01 12.55
C VAL A 85 3.16 -20.44 12.23
N GLU A 86 3.13 -20.84 10.96
CA GLU A 86 2.75 -22.19 10.56
C GLU A 86 3.77 -23.25 11.04
N LEU A 87 5.05 -22.89 11.16
CA LEU A 87 6.04 -23.76 11.78
C LEU A 87 5.78 -23.92 13.28
N LEU A 88 5.52 -22.82 14.00
CA LEU A 88 5.23 -22.84 15.45
C LEU A 88 3.99 -23.68 15.77
N LYS A 89 2.95 -23.63 14.93
CA LYS A 89 1.71 -24.43 15.10
C LYS A 89 1.93 -25.94 14.99
N LYS A 90 3.04 -26.39 14.41
CA LYS A 90 3.36 -27.81 14.24
C LYS A 90 4.17 -28.38 15.39
N LEU A 91 4.69 -27.53 16.28
CA LEU A 91 5.46 -27.96 17.44
C LEU A 91 4.52 -28.52 18.52
N PRO A 92 4.97 -29.53 19.30
CA PRO A 92 4.26 -29.92 20.50
C PRO A 92 4.26 -28.78 21.52
N GLU A 93 3.25 -28.76 22.39
CA GLU A 93 3.02 -27.64 23.33
C GLU A 93 4.25 -27.35 24.21
N GLU A 94 4.88 -28.41 24.73
CA GLU A 94 6.05 -28.30 25.61
C GLU A 94 7.23 -27.61 24.92
N GLU A 95 7.53 -27.98 23.67
CA GLU A 95 8.61 -27.37 22.89
C GLU A 95 8.29 -25.91 22.53
N LEU A 96 7.03 -25.63 22.19
CA LEU A 96 6.58 -24.28 21.90
C LEU A 96 6.76 -23.36 23.12
N VAL A 97 6.39 -23.84 24.31
CA VAL A 97 6.54 -23.10 25.56
C VAL A 97 8.02 -22.80 25.84
N GLN A 98 8.90 -23.79 25.73
CA GLN A 98 10.35 -23.61 25.94
C GLN A 98 10.96 -22.61 24.95
N LEU A 99 10.55 -22.68 23.69
CA LEU A 99 11.03 -21.75 22.65
C LEU A 99 10.60 -20.31 22.96
N LEU A 100 9.33 -20.11 23.34
CA LEU A 100 8.81 -18.79 23.68
C LEU A 100 9.47 -18.20 24.93
N GLU A 101 9.78 -19.04 25.94
CA GLU A 101 10.54 -18.61 27.11
C GLU A 101 11.94 -18.14 26.74
N THR A 102 12.65 -18.89 25.89
CA THR A 102 13.98 -18.53 25.41
C THR A 102 13.97 -17.18 24.68
N VAL A 103 12.99 -16.95 23.80
CA VAL A 103 12.85 -15.68 23.07
C VAL A 103 12.52 -14.52 24.02
N ARG A 104 11.68 -14.76 25.02
CA ARG A 104 11.33 -13.75 26.03
C ARG A 104 12.53 -13.33 26.88
N GLN A 105 13.42 -14.26 27.22
CA GLN A 105 14.62 -13.97 28.02
C GLN A 105 15.73 -13.26 27.23
N LYS A 106 15.78 -13.43 25.90
CA LYS A 106 16.74 -12.74 25.02
C LYS A 106 16.35 -11.30 24.66
N ARG A 107 15.25 -10.79 25.23
CA ARG A 107 14.61 -9.53 24.88
C ARG A 107 15.17 -8.34 25.63
#